data_AF-A0A497GZ49-F1
#
_entry.id   AF-A0A497GZ49-F1
#
_cell.length_a   1.000
_cell.length_b   1.000
_cell.length_c   1.000
_cell.angle_alpha   90.00
_cell.angle_beta   90.00
_cell.angle_gamma   90.00
#
_symmetry.space_group_name_H-M   'P 1'
#
loop_
_entity.id
_entity.type
_entity.pdbx_description
1 polymer ?
#
loop_
_entity_poly.entity_id
_entity_poly.type
_entity_poly.pdbx_seq_one_letter_code
_entity_poly.pdbx_strand_id
1 'polypeptide(L)'
;LNMPLKKAIIYGDVSCTDTIESTLNIEEVVISHEPREVTKIAVPVYRKIGPHFKEKGKTIIDEIKRNREKVAEEMEERGYYEFSHGGDAIRIDREFVEIKEEARENLLKAGDVFVVVEK
;
A
#
# COMPACT_ATOMS: atom_id res chain seq x y z
N LEU A 1 2.37 10.54 -27.94
CA LEU A 1 1.00 10.53 -27.37
C LEU A 1 1.09 11.06 -25.94
N ASN A 2 0.80 12.35 -25.73
CA ASN A 2 0.52 12.86 -24.39
C ASN A 2 -1.00 12.90 -24.28
N MET A 3 -1.61 11.87 -23.67
CA MET A 3 -3.01 12.01 -23.28
C MET A 3 -3.06 13.06 -22.17
N PRO A 4 -3.90 14.11 -22.29
CA PRO A 4 -4.15 15.02 -21.19
C PRO A 4 -4.72 14.23 -20.02
N LEU A 5 -4.28 14.59 -18.82
CA LEU A 5 -4.79 14.01 -17.58
C LEU A 5 -6.20 14.58 -17.37
N LYS A 6 -7.22 13.74 -17.22
CA LYS A 6 -8.60 14.23 -17.09
C LYS A 6 -8.87 14.82 -15.71
N LYS A 7 -8.34 14.19 -14.67
CA LYS A 7 -8.62 14.57 -13.29
C LYS A 7 -7.44 14.31 -12.38
N ALA A 8 -7.21 15.23 -11.44
CA ALA A 8 -6.32 15.05 -10.31
C ALA A 8 -7.05 15.35 -9.02
N ILE A 9 -7.02 14.42 -8.07
CA ILE A 9 -7.51 14.63 -6.72
C ILE A 9 -6.31 14.91 -5.83
N ILE A 10 -6.29 16.08 -5.21
CA ILE A 10 -5.26 16.60 -4.31
C ILE A 10 -5.78 16.50 -2.88
N TYR A 11 -5.06 15.80 -2.02
CA TYR A 11 -5.41 15.70 -0.61
C TYR A 11 -4.56 16.66 0.23
N GLY A 12 -5.21 17.58 0.96
CA GLY A 12 -4.57 18.55 1.84
C GLY A 12 -5.03 20.00 1.62
N ASP A 13 -4.58 20.92 2.47
CA ASP A 13 -4.86 22.35 2.32
C ASP A 13 -3.91 22.97 1.29
N VAL A 14 -4.38 23.04 0.03
CA VAL A 14 -3.62 23.60 -1.09
C VAL A 14 -4.41 24.78 -1.67
N SER A 15 -3.77 25.94 -1.78
CA SER A 15 -4.40 27.17 -2.28
C SER A 15 -4.02 27.53 -3.72
N CYS A 16 -3.30 26.66 -4.44
CA CYS A 16 -2.68 26.95 -5.73
C CYS A 16 -3.18 26.06 -6.89
N THR A 17 -4.47 25.68 -6.88
CA THR A 17 -5.13 24.84 -7.89
C THR A 17 -4.86 25.28 -9.33
N ASP A 18 -5.01 26.57 -9.61
CA ASP A 18 -4.90 27.13 -10.98
C ASP A 18 -3.51 26.95 -11.58
N THR A 19 -2.47 26.99 -10.73
CA THR A 19 -1.08 26.76 -11.14
C THR A 19 -0.85 25.29 -11.47
N ILE A 20 -1.50 24.38 -10.75
CA ILE A 20 -1.37 22.94 -10.94
C ILE A 20 -2.08 22.51 -12.23
N GLU A 21 -3.30 22.97 -12.46
CA GLU A 21 -4.07 22.73 -13.69
C GLU A 21 -3.28 23.14 -14.94
N SER A 22 -2.75 24.37 -14.93
CA SER A 22 -2.01 24.94 -16.06
C SER A 22 -0.67 24.24 -16.30
N THR A 23 0.04 23.84 -15.23
CA THR A 23 1.37 23.23 -15.35
C THR A 23 1.30 21.76 -15.79
N LEU A 24 0.29 21.02 -15.34
CA LEU A 24 0.15 19.59 -15.61
C LEU A 24 -0.82 19.29 -16.76
N ASN A 25 -1.45 20.32 -17.35
CA ASN A 25 -2.45 20.19 -18.40
C ASN A 25 -3.55 19.18 -18.00
N ILE A 26 -4.12 19.42 -16.82
CA ILE A 26 -5.19 18.62 -16.22
C ILE A 26 -6.53 19.37 -16.41
N GLU A 27 -7.59 18.67 -16.78
CA GLU A 27 -8.92 19.28 -16.99
C GLU A 27 -9.65 19.64 -15.69
N GLU A 28 -9.45 18.87 -14.61
CA GLU A 28 -10.08 19.09 -13.30
C GLU A 28 -9.13 18.80 -12.14
N VAL A 29 -8.95 19.76 -11.22
CA VAL A 29 -8.30 19.53 -9.91
C VAL A 29 -9.35 19.58 -8.80
N VAL A 30 -9.45 18.49 -8.02
CA VAL A 30 -10.34 18.42 -6.84
C VAL A 30 -9.51 18.39 -5.58
N ILE A 31 -9.77 19.32 -4.65
CA ILE A 31 -9.20 19.25 -3.31
C ILE A 31 -10.14 18.40 -2.44
N SER A 32 -9.63 17.30 -1.90
CA SER A 32 -10.39 16.46 -0.97
C SER A 32 -9.79 16.48 0.43
N HIS A 33 -10.66 16.64 1.42
CA HIS A 33 -10.34 16.52 2.85
C HIS A 33 -10.78 15.16 3.42
N GLU A 34 -11.34 14.27 2.58
CA GLU A 34 -11.77 12.95 3.02
C GLU A 34 -10.58 12.01 3.28
N PRO A 35 -10.65 11.15 4.31
CA PRO A 35 -9.60 10.17 4.59
C PRO A 35 -9.47 9.20 3.41
N ARG A 36 -8.23 9.00 2.97
CA ARG A 36 -7.88 8.16 1.81
C ARG A 36 -8.53 6.78 1.87
N GLU A 37 -8.85 6.20 0.71
CA GLU A 37 -8.91 4.74 0.55
C GLU A 37 -7.48 4.15 0.52
N VAL A 38 -6.77 4.27 1.64
CA VAL A 38 -5.52 3.53 1.86
C VAL A 38 -5.85 2.12 2.31
N THR A 39 -5.22 1.14 1.68
CA THR A 39 -5.26 -0.25 2.15
C THR A 39 -3.99 -0.56 2.90
N LYS A 40 -4.12 -1.18 4.07
CA LYS A 40 -2.97 -1.70 4.79
C LYS A 40 -2.52 -3.00 4.16
N ILE A 41 -1.24 -3.10 3.85
CA ILE A 41 -0.61 -4.29 3.30
C ILE A 41 0.55 -4.72 4.19
N ALA A 42 0.74 -6.03 4.32
CA ALA A 42 1.88 -6.61 5.00
C ALA A 42 3.03 -6.82 4.03
N VAL A 43 4.22 -6.40 4.43
CA VAL A 43 5.47 -6.58 3.69
C VAL A 43 6.42 -7.47 4.51
N PRO A 44 7.02 -8.52 3.92
CA PRO A 44 7.87 -9.43 4.67
C PRO A 44 9.19 -8.77 5.11
N VAL A 45 9.58 -8.99 6.37
CA VAL A 45 10.87 -8.55 6.91
C VAL A 45 11.94 -9.61 6.63
N TYR A 46 12.51 -9.58 5.43
CA TYR A 46 13.49 -10.57 4.93
C TYR A 46 14.61 -10.88 5.91
N ARG A 47 15.19 -9.85 6.55
CA ARG A 47 16.29 -9.96 7.52
C ARG A 47 15.97 -10.80 8.76
N LYS A 48 14.69 -10.93 9.11
CA LYS A 48 14.23 -11.73 10.25
C LYS A 48 13.71 -13.10 9.81
N ILE A 49 12.94 -13.12 8.71
CA ILE A 49 12.33 -14.36 8.21
C ILE A 49 13.40 -15.39 7.83
N GLY A 50 14.45 -14.98 7.10
CA GLY A 50 15.49 -15.91 6.64
C GLY A 50 16.17 -16.67 7.78
N PRO A 51 16.77 -15.98 8.76
CA PRO A 51 17.42 -16.65 9.91
C PRO A 51 16.47 -17.49 10.76
N HIS A 52 15.22 -17.03 10.95
CA HIS A 52 14.26 -17.72 11.82
C HIS A 52 13.69 -18.98 11.18
N PHE A 53 13.26 -18.91 9.92
CA PHE A 53 12.52 -20.00 9.27
C PHE A 53 13.37 -20.85 8.33
N LYS A 54 14.62 -20.43 8.07
CA LYS A 54 15.59 -21.16 7.24
C LYS A 54 14.99 -21.55 5.90
N GLU A 55 14.89 -22.84 5.61
CA GLU A 55 14.37 -23.40 4.36
C GLU A 55 12.89 -23.02 4.10
N LYS A 56 12.09 -22.84 5.17
CA LYS A 56 10.69 -22.40 5.07
C LYS A 56 10.54 -20.89 4.80
N GLY A 57 11.63 -20.13 4.87
CA GLY A 57 11.59 -18.68 4.72
C GLY A 57 11.05 -18.22 3.37
N LYS A 58 11.38 -18.92 2.28
CA LYS A 58 10.85 -18.60 0.94
C LYS A 58 9.33 -18.74 0.88
N THR A 59 8.80 -19.86 1.38
CA THR A 59 7.35 -20.10 1.46
C THR A 59 6.63 -19.01 2.23
N ILE A 60 7.18 -18.59 3.37
CA ILE A 60 6.60 -17.54 4.21
C ILE A 60 6.59 -16.19 3.48
N ILE A 61 7.70 -15.84 2.82
CA ILE A 61 7.78 -14.60 2.02
C ILE A 61 6.74 -14.61 0.90
N ASP A 62 6.62 -15.72 0.17
CA ASP A 62 5.70 -15.85 -0.95
C ASP A 62 4.23 -15.81 -0.48
N GLU A 63 3.93 -16.40 0.67
CA GLU A 63 2.62 -16.34 1.31
C GLU A 63 2.24 -14.91 1.72
N ILE A 64 3.14 -14.19 2.41
CA ILE A 64 2.90 -12.79 2.82
C ILE A 64 2.65 -11.91 1.58
N LYS A 65 3.42 -12.10 0.50
CA LYS A 65 3.24 -11.32 -0.73
C LYS A 65 1.91 -11.60 -1.41
N ARG A 66 1.48 -12.86 -1.43
CA ARG A 66 0.22 -13.27 -2.07
C ARG A 66 -0.99 -12.76 -1.31
N ASN A 67 -0.94 -12.78 0.02
CA ASN A 67 -2.07 -12.48 0.89
C ASN A 67 -1.88 -11.18 1.70
N ARG A 68 -1.15 -10.21 1.13
CA ARG A 68 -0.66 -9.00 1.81
C ARG A 68 -1.72 -8.23 2.60
N GLU A 69 -2.94 -8.08 2.07
CA GLU A 69 -4.04 -7.36 2.74
C GLU A 69 -4.59 -8.16 3.92
N LYS A 70 -4.90 -9.44 3.69
CA LYS A 70 -5.37 -10.36 4.73
C LYS A 70 -4.36 -10.51 5.87
N VAL A 71 -3.08 -10.63 5.53
CA VAL A 71 -2.01 -10.70 6.54
C VAL A 71 -1.95 -9.39 7.33
N ALA A 72 -2.15 -8.23 6.71
CA ALA A 72 -2.21 -6.97 7.45
C ALA A 72 -3.41 -6.92 8.41
N GLU A 73 -4.59 -7.30 7.93
CA GLU A 73 -5.83 -7.37 8.72
C GLU A 73 -5.66 -8.26 9.96
N GLU A 74 -5.20 -9.50 9.79
CA GLU A 74 -5.01 -10.45 10.90
C GLU A 74 -3.92 -9.98 11.90
N MET A 75 -2.93 -9.22 11.44
CA MET A 75 -1.93 -8.61 12.32
C MET A 75 -2.49 -7.48 13.19
N GLU A 76 -3.54 -6.81 12.73
CA GLU A 76 -4.23 -5.80 13.53
C GLU A 76 -5.24 -6.43 14.49
N GLU A 77 -5.97 -7.44 14.03
CA GLU A 77 -7.02 -8.09 14.82
C GLU A 77 -6.46 -9.03 15.89
N ARG A 78 -5.45 -9.84 15.54
CA ARG A 78 -4.94 -10.95 16.37
C ARG A 78 -3.48 -10.79 16.74
N GLY A 79 -2.72 -9.99 15.99
CA GLY A 79 -1.28 -9.83 16.16
C GLY A 79 -0.43 -10.92 15.50
N TYR A 80 -1.05 -11.85 14.78
CA TYR A 80 -0.39 -12.95 14.08
C TYR A 80 -1.26 -13.47 12.93
N TYR A 81 -0.63 -14.16 11.97
CA TYR A 81 -1.28 -14.81 10.84
C TYR A 81 -0.89 -16.29 10.81
N GLU A 82 -1.87 -17.17 10.59
CA GLU A 82 -1.67 -18.61 10.52
C GLU A 82 -2.11 -19.16 9.16
N PHE A 83 -1.30 -20.04 8.59
CA PHE A 83 -1.62 -20.75 7.35
C PHE A 83 -1.03 -22.16 7.36
N SER A 84 -1.62 -23.05 6.55
CA SER A 84 -1.14 -24.42 6.41
C SER A 84 -0.29 -24.58 5.16
N HIS A 85 0.88 -25.20 5.28
CA HIS A 85 1.73 -25.52 4.14
C HIS A 85 2.40 -26.88 4.33
N GLY A 86 2.20 -27.79 3.36
CA GLY A 86 2.77 -29.14 3.45
C GLY A 86 2.24 -29.97 4.62
N GLY A 87 1.04 -29.66 5.13
CA GLY A 87 0.45 -30.32 6.30
C GLY A 87 0.82 -29.70 7.65
N ASP A 88 1.81 -28.80 7.68
CA ASP A 88 2.21 -28.07 8.89
C ASP A 88 1.40 -26.76 9.01
N ALA A 89 0.95 -26.45 10.23
CA ALA A 89 0.46 -25.11 10.57
C ALA A 89 1.66 -24.19 10.85
N ILE A 90 1.75 -23.08 10.12
CA ILE A 90 2.80 -22.07 10.26
C ILE A 90 2.17 -20.78 10.77
N ARG A 91 2.74 -20.27 11.86
CA ARG A 91 2.38 -18.97 12.44
C ARG A 91 3.43 -17.92 12.12
N ILE A 92 2.96 -16.75 11.71
CA ILE A 92 3.77 -15.55 11.46
C ILE A 92 3.32 -14.51 12.48
N ASP A 93 4.22 -14.09 13.36
CA ASP A 93 3.96 -12.97 14.28
C ASP A 93 4.34 -11.63 13.66
N ARG A 94 3.84 -10.55 14.28
CA ARG A 94 4.04 -9.16 13.85
C ARG A 94 5.50 -8.79 13.59
N GLU A 95 6.44 -9.42 14.27
CA GLU A 95 7.85 -9.08 14.13
C GLU A 95 8.44 -9.41 12.75
N PHE A 96 7.81 -10.32 11.99
CA PHE A 96 8.24 -10.77 10.66
C PHE A 96 7.60 -9.97 9.52
N VAL A 97 6.69 -9.06 9.82
CA VAL A 97 5.97 -8.25 8.84
C VAL A 97 6.04 -6.77 9.19
N GLU A 98 6.11 -5.95 8.16
CA GLU A 98 5.97 -4.50 8.24
C GLU A 98 4.62 -4.13 7.63
N ILE A 99 3.77 -3.44 8.38
CA ILE A 99 2.49 -2.95 7.87
C ILE A 99 2.72 -1.60 7.18
N LYS A 100 2.34 -1.50 5.91
CA LYS A 100 2.42 -0.28 5.11
C LYS A 100 1.05 0.11 4.59
N GLU A 101 0.85 1.40 4.40
CA GLU A 101 -0.31 1.91 3.68
C GLU A 101 0.04 1.96 2.20
N GLU A 102 -0.73 1.24 1.38
CA GLU A 102 -0.69 1.32 -0.07
C GLU A 102 -1.97 1.99 -0.56
N ALA A 103 -1.82 2.95 -1.46
CA ALA A 103 -2.94 3.61 -2.10
C ALA A 103 -3.59 2.68 -3.13
N ARG A 104 -4.93 2.58 -3.16
CA ARG A 104 -5.65 1.71 -4.10
C ARG A 104 -5.62 2.17 -5.56
N GLU A 105 -5.21 3.40 -5.84
CA GLU A 105 -5.28 3.99 -7.18
C GLU A 105 -3.88 4.38 -7.72
N ASN A 106 -3.81 4.91 -8.95
CA ASN A 106 -2.60 5.51 -9.54
C ASN A 106 -2.19 6.80 -8.78
N LEU A 107 -1.89 6.63 -7.49
CA LEU A 107 -1.70 7.67 -6.51
C LEU A 107 -0.22 8.03 -6.46
N LEU A 108 0.13 9.17 -7.05
CA LEU A 108 1.47 9.73 -6.97
C LEU A 108 1.61 10.49 -5.67
N LYS A 109 2.62 10.13 -4.86
CA LYS A 109 2.99 10.90 -3.67
C LYS A 109 4.02 11.96 -4.04
N ALA A 110 3.67 13.24 -3.87
CA ALA A 110 4.54 14.39 -4.05
C ALA A 110 4.61 15.19 -2.74
N GLY A 111 5.60 14.89 -1.89
CA GLY A 111 5.66 15.46 -0.54
C GLY A 111 4.52 14.94 0.34
N ASP A 112 3.73 15.86 0.91
CA ASP A 112 2.53 15.56 1.69
C ASP A 112 1.26 15.40 0.82
N VAL A 113 1.38 15.68 -0.47
CA VAL A 113 0.27 15.65 -1.43
C VAL A 113 0.19 14.28 -2.11
N PHE A 114 -1.04 13.83 -2.28
CA PHE A 114 -1.40 12.61 -3.00
C PHE A 114 -2.18 13.02 -4.24
N VAL A 115 -1.82 12.47 -5.41
CA VAL A 115 -2.44 12.78 -6.70
C VAL A 115 -2.97 11.49 -7.32
N VAL A 116 -4.29 11.33 -7.37
CA VAL A 116 -4.92 10.26 -8.18
C VAL A 116 -4.90 10.67 -9.64
N VAL A 117 -4.39 9.81 -10.51
CA VAL A 117 -4.50 10.00 -11.97
C VAL A 117 -5.47 8.99 -12.58
N GLU A 118 -6.61 9.49 -13.06
CA GLU A 118 -7.54 8.74 -13.90
C GLU A 118 -7.18 8.95 -15.39
N LYS A 119 -7.14 7.86 -16.17
CA LYS A 119 -6.87 7.89 -17.63
C LYS A 119 -8.17 7.84 -18.42
#